data_AF-A0A972G986-F1
#
_entry.id   AF-A0A972G986-F1
#
_cell.length_a   1.000
_cell.length_b   1.000
_cell.length_c   1.000
_cell.angle_alpha   90.00
_cell.angle_beta   90.00
_cell.angle_gamma   90.00
#
_symmetry.space_group_name_H-M   'P 1'
#
loop_
_entity.id
_entity.type
_entity.pdbx_description
1 polymer ?
#
loop_
_entity_poly.entity_id
_entity_poly.type
_entity_poly.pdbx_seq_one_letter_code
_entity_poly.pdbx_strand_id
1 'polypeptide(L)'
;MFRLRAILPVVLLASCSRPLPLQIPTTAEGTPSSQLSVQTPTQTLQLSPTSVSDVQDDNDSMSVTPTTTNEPTVLPSTPLPLVVATIVPQTIEPQTNEQRWRAQQIQREEFEQPQSYIATAPVSLMWFDPLTGQSLEIGRLLGEFTVQAQFRYRPNEVPAFEVPYTINQNFGLTAISPAVVERMASAGYTETVEAYVLQSDVIQPGN
;
A
#
# COMPACT_ATOMS: atom_id res chain seq x y z
N MET A 1 10.78 60.68 28.83
CA MET A 1 10.81 59.19 28.83
C MET A 1 9.73 58.70 27.87
N PHE A 2 10.13 58.25 26.68
CA PHE A 2 9.24 57.67 25.67
C PHE A 2 9.15 56.16 25.89
N ARG A 3 7.94 55.60 26.03
CA ARG A 3 7.70 54.21 25.65
C ARG A 3 6.42 54.08 24.82
N LEU A 4 6.68 53.56 23.63
CA LEU A 4 5.89 53.36 22.43
C LEU A 4 4.62 52.52 22.69
N ARG A 5 3.47 53.00 22.23
CA ARG A 5 2.26 52.18 22.03
C ARG A 5 2.46 51.36 20.76
N ALA A 6 2.54 50.04 20.86
CA ALA A 6 2.49 49.15 19.71
C ALA A 6 1.03 48.82 19.40
N ILE A 7 0.58 49.29 18.23
CA ILE A 7 -0.75 49.05 17.66
C ILE A 7 -0.65 47.73 16.89
N LEU A 8 -1.49 46.75 17.25
CA LEU A 8 -1.59 45.47 16.54
C LEU A 8 -2.52 45.65 15.33
N PRO A 9 -2.08 45.38 14.08
CA PRO A 9 -2.98 45.43 12.93
C PRO A 9 -3.86 44.17 12.87
N VAL A 10 -5.17 44.38 12.91
CA VAL A 10 -6.20 43.39 12.61
C VAL A 10 -6.24 43.16 11.10
N VAL A 11 -5.92 41.95 10.64
CA VAL A 11 -6.08 41.53 9.24
C VAL A 11 -7.41 40.79 9.12
N LEU A 12 -8.41 41.46 8.54
CA LEU A 12 -9.71 40.88 8.17
C LEU A 12 -9.59 40.24 6.78
N LEU A 13 -9.49 38.91 6.73
CA LEU A 13 -9.63 38.15 5.49
C LEU A 13 -11.13 37.85 5.26
N ALA A 14 -11.77 38.71 4.45
CA ALA A 14 -13.09 38.45 3.91
C ALA A 14 -12.99 37.37 2.82
N SER A 15 -13.39 36.13 3.12
CA SER A 15 -13.60 35.09 2.12
C SER A 15 -15.06 35.07 1.70
N CYS A 16 -15.34 35.54 0.49
CA CYS A 16 -16.65 35.43 -0.14
C CYS A 16 -16.83 34.03 -0.74
N SER A 17 -17.58 33.15 -0.09
CA SER A 17 -18.10 31.92 -0.69
C SER A 17 -19.54 32.15 -1.16
N ARG A 18 -19.74 32.23 -2.48
CA ARG A 18 -21.06 32.13 -3.13
C ARG A 18 -21.44 30.65 -3.25
N PRO A 19 -22.62 30.20 -2.76
CA PRO A 19 -23.09 28.86 -3.04
C PRO A 19 -23.61 28.74 -4.48
N LEU A 20 -23.21 27.69 -5.18
CA LEU A 20 -23.87 27.22 -6.41
C LEU A 20 -25.27 26.69 -6.04
N PRO A 21 -26.35 27.12 -6.70
CA PRO A 21 -27.65 26.46 -6.54
C PRO A 21 -27.64 25.14 -7.30
N LEU A 22 -27.72 24.02 -6.57
CA LEU A 22 -28.07 22.72 -7.16
C LEU A 22 -29.59 22.69 -7.36
N GLN A 23 -30.00 22.68 -8.62
CA GLN A 23 -31.36 22.40 -9.03
C GLN A 23 -31.68 20.94 -8.69
N ILE A 24 -32.56 20.72 -7.71
CA ILE A 24 -33.09 19.41 -7.36
C ILE A 24 -34.42 19.27 -8.11
N PRO A 25 -34.58 18.34 -9.07
CA PRO A 25 -35.91 17.98 -9.53
C PRO A 25 -36.60 17.19 -8.42
N THR A 26 -37.56 17.84 -7.76
CA THR A 26 -38.61 17.21 -6.97
C THR A 26 -39.34 16.19 -7.84
N THR A 27 -39.39 14.91 -7.45
CA THR A 27 -40.53 14.02 -7.75
C THR A 27 -40.57 12.85 -6.76
N ALA A 28 -41.60 12.91 -5.92
CA ALA A 28 -42.44 11.83 -5.41
C ALA A 28 -41.83 10.59 -4.75
N GLU A 29 -42.10 10.48 -3.45
CA GLU A 29 -42.41 9.21 -2.79
C GLU A 29 -43.37 8.36 -3.63
N GLY A 30 -42.96 7.13 -3.90
CA GLY A 30 -43.79 6.12 -4.53
C GLY A 30 -43.13 4.76 -4.38
N THR A 31 -43.57 4.00 -3.38
CA THR A 31 -43.30 2.56 -3.27
C THR A 31 -43.74 1.86 -4.56
N PRO A 32 -43.00 0.84 -5.01
CA PRO A 32 -43.70 -0.45 -5.10
C PRO A 32 -42.84 -1.70 -4.77
N SER A 33 -43.62 -2.75 -4.60
CA SER A 33 -43.36 -4.15 -4.26
C SER A 33 -42.45 -4.93 -5.22
N SER A 34 -41.88 -6.02 -4.68
CA SER A 34 -41.57 -7.34 -5.28
C SER A 34 -40.61 -7.46 -6.48
N GLN A 35 -39.61 -8.35 -6.38
CA GLN A 35 -39.56 -9.67 -7.07
C GLN A 35 -38.15 -10.32 -7.02
N LEU A 36 -38.14 -11.65 -6.88
CA LEU A 36 -36.99 -12.53 -7.09
C LEU A 36 -36.42 -12.40 -8.52
N SER A 37 -35.10 -12.53 -8.67
CA SER A 37 -34.49 -13.28 -9.79
C SER A 37 -33.05 -13.71 -9.48
N VAL A 38 -32.80 -14.99 -9.75
CA VAL A 38 -31.54 -15.75 -9.70
C VAL A 38 -30.63 -15.30 -10.84
N GLN A 39 -29.30 -15.36 -10.66
CA GLN A 39 -28.36 -15.81 -11.69
C GLN A 39 -26.95 -16.10 -11.13
N THR A 40 -26.60 -17.38 -11.12
CA THR A 40 -25.27 -17.93 -10.89
C THR A 40 -24.51 -17.97 -12.22
N PRO A 41 -23.30 -17.41 -12.34
CA PRO A 41 -22.40 -17.76 -13.43
C PRO A 41 -21.47 -18.90 -13.00
N THR A 42 -21.75 -20.09 -13.50
CA THR A 42 -20.79 -21.19 -13.65
C THR A 42 -19.78 -20.80 -14.74
N GLN A 43 -18.48 -20.78 -14.43
CA GLN A 43 -17.44 -20.76 -15.46
C GLN A 43 -16.57 -22.02 -15.38
N THR A 44 -16.72 -22.83 -16.41
CA THR A 44 -15.96 -24.02 -16.78
C THR A 44 -14.64 -23.58 -17.43
N LEU A 45 -13.50 -24.00 -16.88
CA LEU A 45 -12.20 -23.90 -17.57
C LEU A 45 -11.85 -25.24 -18.22
N GLN A 46 -11.72 -25.21 -19.55
CA GLN A 46 -11.41 -26.33 -20.42
C GLN A 46 -9.92 -26.32 -20.82
N LEU A 47 -9.35 -27.54 -20.88
CA LEU A 47 -7.95 -27.97 -20.97
C LEU A 47 -7.12 -27.47 -22.16
N SER A 48 -5.78 -27.52 -22.04
CA SER A 48 -4.89 -28.40 -22.86
C SER A 48 -3.42 -28.42 -22.37
N PRO A 49 -2.76 -29.60 -22.32
CA PRO A 49 -1.32 -29.76 -22.05
C PRO A 49 -0.48 -29.71 -23.34
N THR A 50 0.77 -29.22 -23.28
CA THR A 50 1.74 -29.30 -24.40
C THR A 50 2.90 -30.22 -24.05
N SER A 51 3.20 -31.09 -25.03
CA SER A 51 4.09 -32.24 -24.99
C SER A 51 5.59 -31.93 -24.95
N VAL A 52 6.32 -32.93 -24.44
CA VAL A 52 7.78 -33.12 -24.44
C VAL A 52 8.28 -33.54 -25.85
N SER A 53 9.52 -33.21 -26.19
CA SER A 53 10.28 -33.91 -27.24
C SER A 53 11.77 -33.95 -26.88
N ASP A 54 12.33 -35.14 -27.06
CA ASP A 54 13.69 -35.61 -26.77
C ASP A 54 14.51 -35.71 -28.10
N VAL A 55 15.74 -36.26 -28.03
CA VAL A 55 16.65 -36.76 -29.10
C VAL A 55 17.96 -35.97 -29.36
N GLN A 56 19.01 -36.30 -28.58
CA GLN A 56 20.19 -37.17 -28.90
C GLN A 56 21.30 -36.82 -29.95
N ASP A 57 22.58 -37.06 -29.50
CA ASP A 57 23.90 -37.40 -30.14
C ASP A 57 24.53 -36.47 -31.21
N ASP A 58 25.85 -36.30 -31.36
CA ASP A 58 26.98 -37.25 -31.26
C ASP A 58 28.35 -36.51 -31.15
N ASN A 59 29.40 -37.28 -30.86
CA ASN A 59 30.77 -36.92 -30.51
C ASN A 59 31.78 -37.21 -31.67
N ASP A 60 32.98 -36.61 -31.54
CA ASP A 60 34.31 -37.04 -32.04
C ASP A 60 34.90 -36.60 -33.42
N SER A 61 35.98 -35.81 -33.30
CA SER A 61 37.33 -35.82 -33.93
C SER A 61 37.60 -36.43 -35.32
N MET A 62 38.33 -35.69 -36.18
CA MET A 62 39.72 -36.04 -36.57
C MET A 62 40.48 -35.00 -37.43
N SER A 63 41.78 -34.99 -37.15
CA SER A 63 42.99 -34.33 -37.72
C SER A 63 43.17 -34.26 -39.25
N VAL A 64 43.80 -33.17 -39.73
CA VAL A 64 44.83 -33.17 -40.81
C VAL A 64 45.69 -31.88 -40.78
N THR A 65 47.01 -32.04 -40.92
CA THR A 65 48.02 -30.97 -41.15
C THR A 65 48.58 -31.12 -42.58
N PRO A 66 48.93 -30.02 -43.28
CA PRO A 66 50.35 -29.87 -43.69
C PRO A 66 50.92 -28.42 -43.73
N THR A 67 52.18 -28.33 -43.26
CA THR A 67 53.39 -27.65 -43.80
C THR A 67 53.40 -26.18 -44.30
N THR A 68 54.12 -25.34 -43.52
CA THR A 68 55.12 -24.27 -43.81
C THR A 68 55.02 -23.40 -45.07
N THR A 69 55.04 -22.05 -44.91
CA THR A 69 55.89 -21.06 -45.66
C THR A 69 55.63 -19.61 -45.21
N ASN A 70 56.72 -18.95 -44.80
CA ASN A 70 57.10 -17.51 -44.78
C ASN A 70 56.23 -16.41 -44.10
N GLU A 71 56.92 -15.72 -43.18
CA GLU A 71 56.66 -14.42 -42.56
C GLU A 71 56.33 -13.31 -43.58
N PRO A 72 55.35 -12.44 -43.29
CA PRO A 72 55.62 -11.20 -42.56
C PRO A 72 54.78 -11.11 -41.28
N THR A 73 55.36 -10.66 -40.17
CA THR A 73 54.61 -10.34 -38.95
C THR A 73 53.69 -9.14 -39.19
N VAL A 74 52.49 -9.43 -39.68
CA VAL A 74 51.32 -8.56 -39.55
C VAL A 74 50.72 -8.89 -38.18
N LEU A 75 50.71 -7.94 -37.24
CA LEU A 75 49.96 -8.14 -35.99
C LEU A 75 48.51 -8.51 -36.37
N PRO A 76 47.95 -9.62 -35.86
CA PRO A 76 46.52 -9.82 -35.96
C PRO A 76 45.86 -8.71 -35.14
N SER A 77 45.17 -7.79 -35.81
CA SER A 77 44.11 -7.04 -35.14
C SER A 77 43.06 -8.06 -34.75
N THR A 78 43.13 -8.56 -33.52
CA THR A 78 42.08 -9.39 -32.94
C THR A 78 40.77 -8.62 -33.08
N PRO A 79 39.77 -9.11 -33.83
CA PRO A 79 38.46 -8.48 -33.82
C PRO A 79 37.96 -8.54 -32.38
N LEU A 80 37.71 -7.38 -31.77
CA LEU A 80 37.05 -7.33 -30.47
C LEU A 80 35.71 -8.06 -30.63
N PRO A 81 35.36 -9.00 -29.74
CA PRO A 81 34.05 -9.63 -29.78
C PRO A 81 33.00 -8.52 -29.65
N LEU A 82 32.05 -8.49 -30.59
CA LEU A 82 30.86 -7.67 -30.48
C LEU A 82 30.04 -8.23 -29.31
N VAL A 83 30.21 -7.65 -28.12
CA VAL A 83 29.39 -7.99 -26.96
C VAL A 83 28.01 -7.40 -27.21
N VAL A 84 27.11 -8.22 -27.75
CA VAL A 84 25.68 -7.89 -27.81
C VAL A 84 25.17 -7.99 -26.38
N ALA A 85 25.03 -6.85 -25.71
CA ALA A 85 24.45 -6.80 -24.38
C ALA A 85 22.96 -7.14 -24.46
N THR A 86 22.61 -8.39 -24.16
CA THR A 86 21.21 -8.81 -24.00
C THR A 86 20.67 -8.19 -22.71
N ILE A 87 19.88 -7.13 -22.85
CA ILE A 87 19.15 -6.53 -21.73
C ILE A 87 17.98 -7.47 -21.42
N VAL A 88 18.13 -8.30 -20.39
CA VAL A 88 17.01 -9.07 -19.83
C VAL A 88 16.30 -8.16 -18.83
N PRO A 89 15.05 -7.73 -19.10
CA PRO A 89 14.29 -6.94 -18.12
C PRO A 89 14.07 -7.79 -16.87
N GLN A 90 14.49 -7.27 -15.73
CA GLN A 90 14.23 -7.89 -14.43
C GLN A 90 12.77 -7.60 -14.06
N THR A 91 11.92 -8.63 -14.05
CA THR A 91 10.54 -8.51 -13.57
C THR A 91 10.57 -8.53 -12.04
N ILE A 92 10.19 -7.41 -11.42
CA ILE A 92 10.01 -7.35 -9.96
C ILE A 92 8.72 -8.12 -9.63
N GLU A 93 8.81 -9.08 -8.70
CA GLU A 93 7.64 -9.79 -8.21
C GLU A 93 6.63 -8.80 -7.59
N PRO A 94 5.34 -8.86 -7.94
CA PRO A 94 4.34 -8.00 -7.33
C PRO A 94 4.27 -8.20 -5.81
N GLN A 95 4.37 -7.11 -5.06
CA GLN A 95 4.21 -7.16 -3.60
C GLN A 95 2.76 -7.43 -3.19
N THR A 96 2.56 -8.26 -2.17
CA THR A 96 1.25 -8.45 -1.52
C THR A 96 0.83 -7.21 -0.75
N ASN A 97 -0.45 -7.12 -0.37
CA ASN A 97 -0.98 -6.00 0.40
C ASN A 97 -0.31 -5.88 1.77
N GLU A 98 -0.10 -7.00 2.45
CA GLU A 98 0.62 -7.09 3.72
C GLU A 98 2.07 -6.64 3.55
N GLN A 99 2.75 -7.06 2.47
CA GLN A 99 4.12 -6.61 2.20
C GLN A 99 4.19 -5.10 1.97
N ARG A 100 3.20 -4.51 1.29
CA ARG A 100 3.11 -3.05 1.09
C ARG A 100 2.88 -2.32 2.41
N TRP A 101 2.06 -2.87 3.29
CA TRP A 101 1.85 -2.33 4.63
C TRP A 101 3.11 -2.43 5.48
N ARG A 102 3.73 -3.61 5.55
CA ARG A 102 4.99 -3.83 6.30
C ARG A 102 6.14 -3.00 5.76
N ALA A 103 6.15 -2.70 4.45
CA ALA A 103 7.11 -1.76 3.89
C ALA A 103 7.00 -0.36 4.53
N GLN A 104 5.84 0.07 5.04
CA GLN A 104 5.68 1.36 5.71
C GLN A 104 6.22 1.39 7.15
N GLN A 105 6.61 0.26 7.71
CA GLN A 105 7.02 0.14 9.10
C GLN A 105 8.54 -0.01 9.20
N ILE A 106 9.21 1.03 9.68
CA ILE A 106 10.65 1.00 9.96
C ILE A 106 10.84 0.51 11.39
N GLN A 107 11.78 -0.42 11.61
CA GLN A 107 12.12 -0.93 12.95
C GLN A 107 10.89 -1.45 13.70
N ARG A 108 10.01 -2.19 13.01
CA ARG A 108 8.85 -2.80 13.65
C ARG A 108 9.28 -3.78 14.73
N GLU A 109 8.72 -3.61 15.91
CA GLU A 109 8.85 -4.51 17.05
C GLU A 109 7.44 -4.94 17.46
N GLU A 110 7.17 -6.24 17.33
CA GLU A 110 5.91 -6.85 17.75
C GLU A 110 5.99 -7.21 19.22
N PHE A 111 4.91 -6.94 19.96
CA PHE A 111 4.82 -7.34 21.35
C PHE A 111 4.42 -8.81 21.45
N GLU A 112 5.02 -9.56 22.39
CA GLU A 112 4.66 -10.96 22.64
C GLU A 112 3.17 -11.13 22.98
N GLN A 113 2.61 -10.11 23.64
CA GLN A 113 1.19 -10.00 23.93
C GLN A 113 0.73 -8.57 23.64
N PRO A 114 -0.51 -8.38 23.17
CA PRO A 114 -1.05 -7.04 22.98
C PRO A 114 -1.03 -6.22 24.28
N GLN A 115 -0.50 -5.01 24.23
CA GLN A 115 -0.35 -4.10 25.37
C GLN A 115 -1.51 -3.11 25.46
N SER A 116 -1.95 -2.77 26.66
CA SER A 116 -2.96 -1.74 26.89
C SER A 116 -2.33 -0.34 26.90
N TYR A 117 -2.97 0.60 26.21
CA TYR A 117 -2.64 2.03 26.21
C TYR A 117 -3.91 2.85 26.43
N ILE A 118 -3.74 4.08 26.89
CA ILE A 118 -4.82 5.05 27.07
C ILE A 118 -4.55 6.33 26.27
N ALA A 119 -5.53 6.76 25.48
CA ALA A 119 -5.55 8.06 24.83
C ALA A 119 -6.29 9.05 25.74
N THR A 120 -5.55 10.00 26.32
CA THR A 120 -6.07 11.04 27.21
C THR A 120 -6.78 12.19 26.47
N ALA A 121 -6.60 12.27 25.16
CA ALA A 121 -7.32 13.14 24.24
C ALA A 121 -7.60 12.39 22.92
N PRO A 122 -8.55 12.85 22.08
CA PRO A 122 -8.87 12.17 20.81
C PRO A 122 -7.65 12.11 19.88
N VAL A 123 -7.25 10.91 19.48
CA VAL A 123 -6.15 10.68 18.51
C VAL A 123 -6.67 10.02 17.24
N SER A 124 -6.15 10.43 16.07
CA SER A 124 -6.57 9.85 14.79
C SER A 124 -6.11 8.41 14.65
N LEU A 125 -7.06 7.51 14.40
CA LEU A 125 -6.81 6.14 13.97
C LEU A 125 -6.70 6.12 12.45
N MET A 126 -5.55 5.67 11.97
CA MET A 126 -5.20 5.68 10.55
C MET A 126 -5.17 4.25 10.01
N TRP A 127 -5.57 4.08 8.75
CA TRP A 127 -5.38 2.85 7.99
C TRP A 127 -4.57 3.16 6.73
N PHE A 128 -3.58 2.33 6.44
CA PHE A 128 -2.85 2.39 5.18
C PHE A 128 -3.57 1.55 4.13
N ASP A 129 -4.03 2.18 3.06
CA ASP A 129 -4.59 1.49 1.91
C ASP A 129 -3.46 0.93 1.02
N PRO A 130 -3.25 -0.39 0.98
CA PRO A 130 -2.17 -0.99 0.21
C PRO A 130 -2.40 -0.91 -1.31
N LEU A 131 -3.64 -0.69 -1.78
CA LEU A 131 -3.94 -0.57 -3.20
C LEU A 131 -3.47 0.77 -3.75
N THR A 132 -3.67 1.84 -2.98
CA THR A 132 -3.38 3.22 -3.41
C THR A 132 -2.11 3.82 -2.78
N GLY A 133 -1.59 3.20 -1.72
CA GLY A 133 -0.46 3.71 -0.94
C GLY A 133 -0.81 4.93 -0.07
N GLN A 134 -2.10 5.21 0.13
CA GLN A 134 -2.56 6.35 0.92
C GLN A 134 -2.88 5.94 2.37
N SER A 135 -2.71 6.87 3.29
CA SER A 135 -3.24 6.73 4.65
C SER A 135 -4.55 7.49 4.83
N LEU A 136 -5.54 6.81 5.40
CA LEU A 136 -6.88 7.32 5.61
C LEU A 136 -7.19 7.35 7.11
N GLU A 137 -7.78 8.44 7.61
CA GLU A 137 -8.36 8.45 8.95
C GLU A 137 -9.63 7.60 8.93
N ILE A 138 -9.65 6.55 9.74
CA ILE A 138 -10.78 5.61 9.88
C ILE A 138 -11.50 5.79 11.22
N GLY A 139 -10.97 6.64 12.09
CA GLY A 139 -11.71 7.15 13.22
C GLY A 139 -10.82 7.85 14.23
N ARG A 140 -11.32 7.97 15.46
CA ARG A 140 -10.58 8.58 16.57
C ARG A 140 -10.67 7.72 17.81
N LEU A 141 -9.53 7.48 18.45
CA LEU A 141 -9.47 6.78 19.73
C LEU A 141 -9.53 7.79 20.88
N LEU A 142 -10.28 7.46 21.91
CA LEU A 142 -10.32 8.17 23.19
C LEU A 142 -10.55 7.12 24.28
N GLY A 143 -9.74 7.14 25.34
CA GLY A 143 -9.75 6.10 26.37
C GLY A 143 -8.83 4.93 26.03
N GLU A 144 -9.14 3.76 26.58
CA GLU A 144 -8.29 2.56 26.47
C GLU A 144 -8.36 1.92 25.09
N PHE A 145 -7.21 1.44 24.61
CA PHE A 145 -7.08 0.67 23.37
C PHE A 145 -5.86 -0.26 23.44
N THR A 146 -5.86 -1.28 22.60
CA THR A 146 -4.80 -2.28 22.56
C THR A 146 -3.79 -1.99 21.45
N VAL A 147 -2.51 -2.22 21.72
CA VAL A 147 -1.41 -2.10 20.77
C VAL A 147 -0.74 -3.46 20.59
N GLN A 148 -0.49 -3.87 19.36
CA GLN A 148 0.17 -5.16 19.04
C GLN A 148 1.64 -5.01 18.64
N ALA A 149 2.04 -3.85 18.12
CA ALA A 149 3.41 -3.56 17.73
C ALA A 149 3.72 -2.07 17.81
N GLN A 150 5.01 -1.74 17.88
CA GLN A 150 5.54 -0.39 17.74
C GLN A 150 6.46 -0.30 16.52
N PHE A 151 6.48 0.84 15.83
CA PHE A 151 7.34 1.07 14.68
C PHE A 151 7.55 2.56 14.42
N ARG A 152 8.44 2.91 13.50
CA ARG A 152 8.51 4.27 12.91
C ARG A 152 7.82 4.27 11.55
N TYR A 153 6.84 5.16 11.37
CA TYR A 153 6.08 5.25 10.13
C TYR A 153 6.94 5.87 9.02
N ARG A 154 7.19 5.14 7.93
CA ARG A 154 8.18 5.50 6.90
C ARG A 154 8.00 6.91 6.31
N PRO A 155 6.80 7.37 5.92
CA PRO A 155 6.66 8.67 5.23
C PRO A 155 7.14 9.89 6.01
N ASN A 156 7.11 9.85 7.35
CA ASN A 156 7.48 10.98 8.20
C ASN A 156 8.43 10.60 9.35
N GLU A 157 8.82 9.33 9.44
CA GLU A 157 9.68 8.74 10.47
C GLU A 157 9.17 8.93 11.92
N VAL A 158 7.87 9.22 12.09
CA VAL A 158 7.25 9.43 13.40
C VAL A 158 6.98 8.07 14.06
N PRO A 159 7.31 7.88 15.34
CA PRO A 159 6.93 6.68 16.08
C PRO A 159 5.41 6.46 16.05
N ALA A 160 5.00 5.21 15.92
CA ALA A 160 3.61 4.81 15.77
C ALA A 160 3.35 3.46 16.43
N PHE A 161 2.09 3.25 16.80
CA PHE A 161 1.59 2.01 17.38
C PHE A 161 0.63 1.34 16.40
N GLU A 162 0.82 0.04 16.19
CA GLU A 162 -0.09 -0.81 15.41
C GLU A 162 -1.26 -1.22 16.32
N VAL A 163 -2.48 -0.95 15.86
CA VAL A 163 -3.71 -1.15 16.61
C VAL A 163 -4.62 -2.08 15.81
N PRO A 164 -5.01 -3.26 16.35
CA PRO A 164 -6.00 -4.11 15.70
C PRO A 164 -7.36 -3.41 15.68
N TYR A 165 -7.99 -3.37 14.52
CA TYR A 165 -9.28 -2.70 14.34
C TYR A 165 -10.31 -3.63 13.70
N THR A 166 -11.45 -3.82 14.37
CA THR A 166 -12.61 -4.53 13.83
C THR A 166 -13.52 -3.55 13.10
N ILE A 167 -13.75 -3.82 11.82
CA ILE A 167 -14.50 -2.94 10.93
C ILE A 167 -15.92 -2.71 11.47
N ASN A 168 -16.30 -1.43 11.60
CA ASN A 168 -17.62 -0.98 12.07
C ASN A 168 -18.03 -1.38 13.50
N GLN A 169 -17.13 -1.94 14.30
CA GLN A 169 -17.44 -2.33 15.69
C GLN A 169 -16.73 -1.48 16.75
N ASN A 170 -15.58 -0.89 16.42
CA ASN A 170 -14.72 -0.26 17.43
C ASN A 170 -14.77 1.29 17.40
N PHE A 171 -14.79 1.89 18.60
CA PHE A 171 -14.47 3.29 18.95
C PHE A 171 -15.40 4.44 18.48
N GLY A 172 -16.73 4.23 18.58
CA GLY A 172 -17.63 5.14 19.30
C GLY A 172 -17.99 6.54 18.76
N LEU A 173 -17.29 7.16 17.81
CA LEU A 173 -17.64 8.53 17.36
C LEU A 173 -17.49 8.83 15.86
N THR A 174 -17.03 7.89 15.04
CA THR A 174 -16.96 8.05 13.58
C THR A 174 -17.25 6.72 12.90
N ALA A 175 -18.46 6.56 12.35
CA ALA A 175 -18.71 5.49 11.39
C ALA A 175 -17.77 5.69 10.20
N ILE A 176 -16.97 4.67 9.87
CA ILE A 176 -16.18 4.66 8.64
C ILE A 176 -17.15 4.86 7.47
N SER A 177 -16.79 5.70 6.50
CA SER A 177 -17.64 5.88 5.33
C SER A 177 -17.78 4.56 4.56
N PRO A 178 -18.95 4.28 3.94
CA PRO A 178 -19.13 3.05 3.15
C PRO A 178 -18.05 2.86 2.08
N ALA A 179 -17.59 3.96 1.47
CA ALA A 179 -16.52 3.94 0.47
C ALA A 179 -15.18 3.43 1.02
N VAL A 180 -14.86 3.72 2.29
CA VAL A 180 -13.62 3.20 2.91
C VAL A 180 -13.78 1.71 3.24
N VAL A 181 -14.96 1.28 3.68
CA VAL A 181 -15.26 -0.15 3.90
C VAL A 181 -15.14 -0.94 2.58
N GLU A 182 -15.68 -0.41 1.48
CA GLU A 182 -15.55 -1.03 0.15
C GLU A 182 -14.08 -1.10 -0.32
N ARG A 183 -13.27 -0.08 -0.01
CA ARG A 183 -11.82 -0.11 -0.29
C ARG A 183 -11.10 -1.17 0.55
N MET A 184 -11.41 -1.27 1.84
CA MET A 184 -10.88 -2.33 2.71
C MET A 184 -11.24 -3.72 2.16
N ALA A 185 -12.50 -3.93 1.78
CA ALA A 185 -12.96 -5.17 1.17
C ALA A 185 -12.25 -5.47 -0.16
N SER A 186 -12.05 -4.45 -1.01
CA SER A 186 -11.30 -4.58 -2.27
C SER A 186 -9.81 -4.91 -2.05
N ALA A 187 -9.26 -4.51 -0.90
CA ALA A 187 -7.91 -4.87 -0.47
C ALA A 187 -7.85 -6.24 0.25
N GLY A 188 -8.97 -6.94 0.39
CA GLY A 188 -9.06 -8.26 1.01
C GLY A 188 -9.39 -8.26 2.50
N TYR A 189 -9.69 -7.09 3.09
CA TYR A 189 -10.03 -6.95 4.51
C TYR A 189 -11.54 -6.86 4.72
N THR A 190 -12.15 -7.89 5.33
CA THR A 190 -13.61 -7.97 5.52
C THR A 190 -14.08 -7.85 6.96
N GLU A 191 -13.23 -8.21 7.92
CA GLU A 191 -13.58 -8.25 9.35
C GLU A 191 -12.68 -7.34 10.18
N THR A 192 -11.37 -7.47 10.00
CA THR A 192 -10.35 -6.75 10.74
C THR A 192 -9.29 -6.16 9.81
N VAL A 193 -8.67 -5.08 10.26
CA VAL A 193 -7.50 -4.46 9.63
C VAL A 193 -6.44 -4.11 10.67
N GLU A 194 -5.18 -4.10 10.22
CA GLU A 194 -4.08 -3.50 10.96
C GLU A 194 -4.11 -1.99 10.75
N ALA A 195 -4.56 -1.26 11.77
CA ALA A 195 -4.57 0.19 11.80
C ALA A 195 -3.38 0.71 12.59
N TYR A 196 -3.19 2.02 12.62
CA TYR A 196 -2.13 2.63 13.41
C TYR A 196 -2.51 3.99 13.97
N VAL A 197 -1.84 4.36 15.06
CA VAL A 197 -1.86 5.72 15.62
C VAL A 197 -0.45 6.27 15.68
N LEU A 198 -0.28 7.54 15.38
CA LEU A 198 1.01 8.22 15.59
C LEU A 198 1.19 8.47 17.08
N GLN A 199 2.36 8.15 17.61
CA GLN A 199 2.69 8.37 19.01
C GLN A 199 2.71 9.87 19.30
N SER A 200 2.09 10.24 20.42
CA SER A 200 2.01 11.60 20.92
C SER A 200 2.01 11.60 22.45
N ASP A 201 2.14 12.77 23.05
CA ASP A 201 2.14 12.98 24.51
C ASP A 201 0.80 12.61 25.18
N VAL A 202 -0.28 12.58 24.41
CA VAL A 202 -1.61 12.20 24.90
C VAL A 202 -1.83 10.69 24.96
N ILE A 203 -0.92 9.87 24.42
CA ILE A 203 -0.97 8.40 24.47
C ILE A 203 -0.02 7.91 25.56
N GLN A 204 -0.55 7.15 26.53
CA GLN A 204 0.20 6.66 27.68
C GLN A 204 -0.04 5.16 27.88
N PRO A 205 0.90 4.41 28.47
CA PRO A 205 0.65 3.02 28.86
C PRO A 205 -0.60 2.92 29.75
N GLY A 206 -1.43 1.91 29.48
CA GLY A 206 -2.59 1.57 30.31
C GLY A 206 -2.14 0.94 31.63
N ASN A 207 -2.96 1.07 32.67
CA ASN A 207 -2.71 0.45 33.97
C ASN A 207 -3.11 -1.03 33.99
#